data_AF-A0A090S063-F1
#
_entry.id   AF-A0A090S063-F1
#
_cell.length_a   1.000
_cell.length_b   1.000
_cell.length_c   1.000
_cell.angle_alpha   90.00
_cell.angle_beta   90.00
_cell.angle_gamma   90.00
#
_symmetry.space_group_name_H-M   'P 1'
#
loop_
_entity.id
_entity.type
_entity.pdbx_description
1 polymer ?
#
loop_
_entity_poly.entity_id
_entity_poly.type
_entity_poly.pdbx_seq_one_letter_code
_entity_poly.pdbx_strand_id
1 'polypeptide(L)'
;MKIEAHHHSIKLAKPFTISRGTRTHAEMVRVSITYQDHIAQGECTPYPRYGESVDSVIEQINAFSETLTSLTPEQARIELQRCPAGAARNAIDCALWSLESMLKGSHFPAPFFTVKPSIETAMTVSVADVRTMADQASEYVEQGATLLKVKLDGDSVLEKIRRSEKWRLMRISSLMPTKHGQTWIWKHSLPT
;
A
#
# COMPACT_ATOMS: atom_id res chain seq x y z
N MET A 1 -2.24 26.34 9.09
CA MET A 1 -1.99 25.57 7.84
C MET A 1 -3.29 25.38 7.08
N LYS A 2 -3.23 25.10 5.77
CA LYS A 2 -4.39 24.73 4.95
C LYS A 2 -4.34 23.23 4.67
N ILE A 3 -5.45 22.52 4.84
CA ILE A 3 -5.56 21.08 4.54
C ILE A 3 -6.65 20.90 3.50
N GLU A 4 -6.34 20.22 2.40
CA GLU A 4 -7.29 19.92 1.33
C GLU A 4 -7.25 18.43 0.99
N ALA A 5 -8.42 17.83 0.76
CA ALA A 5 -8.55 16.42 0.41
C ALA A 5 -9.31 16.26 -0.90
N HIS A 6 -8.76 15.48 -1.83
CA HIS A 6 -9.37 15.22 -3.12
C HIS A 6 -9.37 13.74 -3.46
N HIS A 7 -10.48 13.29 -4.04
CA HIS A 7 -10.61 11.97 -4.62
C HIS A 7 -9.80 11.88 -5.92
N HIS A 8 -9.07 10.79 -6.09
CA HIS A 8 -8.47 10.39 -7.35
C HIS A 8 -8.85 8.94 -7.67
N SER A 9 -9.24 8.69 -8.92
CA SER A 9 -9.42 7.35 -9.48
C SER A 9 -8.32 7.11 -10.51
N ILE A 10 -7.41 6.18 -10.20
CA ILE A 10 -6.28 5.86 -11.08
C ILE A 10 -6.50 4.48 -11.69
N LYS A 11 -6.55 4.41 -13.02
CA LYS A 11 -6.67 3.14 -13.74
C LYS A 11 -5.45 2.25 -13.50
N LEU A 12 -5.68 1.00 -13.12
CA LEU A 12 -4.62 0.02 -12.94
C LEU A 12 -4.09 -0.47 -14.29
N ALA A 13 -2.78 -0.71 -14.38
CA ALA A 13 -2.13 -1.22 -15.59
C ALA A 13 -2.65 -2.60 -16.00
N LYS A 14 -2.99 -3.44 -15.02
CA LYS A 14 -3.68 -4.73 -15.18
C LYS A 14 -4.78 -4.80 -14.10
N PRO A 15 -5.98 -5.36 -14.39
CA PRO A 15 -6.98 -5.61 -13.36
C PRO A 15 -6.39 -6.43 -12.21
N PHE A 16 -6.68 -6.02 -10.98
CA PHE A 16 -6.19 -6.69 -9.78
C PHE A 16 -7.31 -7.53 -9.15
N THR A 17 -7.20 -8.84 -9.30
CA THR A 17 -8.22 -9.79 -8.83
C THR A 17 -7.77 -10.49 -7.55
N ILE A 18 -8.65 -10.42 -6.55
CA ILE A 18 -8.55 -11.18 -5.31
C ILE A 18 -9.85 -11.98 -5.11
N SER A 19 -9.88 -12.87 -4.12
CA SER A 19 -11.07 -13.69 -3.80
C SER A 19 -12.36 -12.89 -3.54
N ARG A 20 -12.25 -11.60 -3.26
CA ARG A 20 -13.38 -10.68 -2.99
C ARG A 20 -13.78 -9.82 -4.19
N GLY A 21 -13.22 -10.08 -5.37
CA GLY A 21 -13.55 -9.37 -6.60
C GLY A 21 -12.34 -8.77 -7.30
N THR A 22 -12.63 -8.13 -8.43
CA THR A 22 -11.66 -7.51 -9.32
C THR A 22 -11.69 -5.99 -9.19
N ARG A 23 -10.53 -5.37 -9.01
CA ARG A 23 -10.36 -3.91 -9.05
C ARG A 23 -9.73 -3.52 -10.38
N THR A 24 -10.30 -2.53 -11.05
CA THR A 24 -9.74 -1.93 -12.28
C THR A 24 -9.17 -0.54 -12.05
N HIS A 25 -9.56 0.10 -10.96
CA HIS A 25 -9.08 1.41 -10.53
C HIS A 25 -8.63 1.35 -9.06
N ALA A 26 -7.65 2.18 -8.73
CA ALA A 26 -7.32 2.55 -7.37
C ALA A 26 -8.09 3.83 -7.01
N GLU A 27 -9.11 3.67 -6.18
CA GLU A 27 -9.85 4.78 -5.59
C GLU A 27 -9.09 5.27 -4.35
N MET A 28 -8.57 6.48 -4.40
CA MET A 28 -7.72 7.04 -3.34
C MET A 28 -8.14 8.46 -2.97
N VAL A 29 -7.82 8.86 -1.76
CA VAL A 29 -7.94 10.25 -1.31
C VAL A 29 -6.53 10.79 -1.08
N ARG A 30 -6.21 11.91 -1.74
CA ARG A 30 -4.95 12.64 -1.55
C ARG A 30 -5.21 13.86 -0.69
N VAL A 31 -4.43 13.99 0.36
CA VAL A 31 -4.37 15.16 1.23
C VAL A 31 -3.19 16.03 0.80
N SER A 32 -3.43 17.32 0.64
CA SER A 32 -2.39 18.35 0.51
C SER A 32 -2.42 19.26 1.73
N ILE A 33 -1.26 19.48 2.36
CA ILE A 33 -1.10 20.43 3.47
C ILE A 33 -0.19 21.56 3.02
N THR A 34 -0.70 22.78 3.04
CA THR A 34 0.07 24.00 2.78
C THR A 34 0.39 24.71 4.09
N TYR A 35 1.68 24.97 4.31
CA TYR A 35 2.17 25.73 5.46
C TYR A 35 3.44 26.49 5.08
N GLN A 36 3.42 27.81 5.29
CA GLN A 36 4.46 28.71 4.76
C GLN A 36 4.61 28.48 3.24
N ASP A 37 5.84 28.35 2.73
CA ASP A 37 6.14 28.14 1.31
C ASP A 37 6.16 26.65 0.91
N HIS A 38 5.73 25.74 1.79
CA HIS A 38 5.75 24.30 1.55
C HIS A 38 4.35 23.74 1.30
N ILE A 39 4.28 22.79 0.36
CA ILE A 39 3.10 21.97 0.09
C ILE A 39 3.53 20.51 0.20
N ALA A 40 3.00 19.80 1.18
CA ALA A 40 3.26 18.38 1.40
C ALA A 40 2.02 17.56 1.06
N GLN A 41 2.24 16.31 0.65
CA GLN A 41 1.18 15.40 0.27
C GLN A 41 1.23 14.09 1.04
N GLY A 42 0.05 13.56 1.30
CA GLY A 42 -0.17 12.20 1.80
C GLY A 42 -1.38 11.60 1.11
N GLU A 43 -1.48 10.28 1.11
CA GLU A 43 -2.57 9.58 0.43
C GLU A 43 -3.05 8.40 1.24
N CYS A 44 -4.29 7.98 0.97
CA CYS A 44 -4.86 6.76 1.51
C CYS A 44 -5.79 6.12 0.49
N THR A 45 -6.04 4.83 0.68
CA THR A 45 -7.05 4.08 -0.07
C THR A 45 -8.16 3.70 0.91
N PRO A 46 -9.36 4.32 0.82
CA PRO A 46 -10.51 3.92 1.61
C PRO A 46 -10.81 2.43 1.43
N TYR A 47 -11.06 1.72 2.53
CA TYR A 47 -11.25 0.29 2.50
C TYR A 47 -12.62 -0.14 3.05
N PRO A 48 -13.56 -0.60 2.18
CA PRO A 48 -14.92 -0.96 2.59
C PRO A 48 -15.02 -2.02 3.68
N ARG A 49 -13.99 -2.88 3.82
CA ARG A 49 -13.92 -3.86 4.91
C ARG A 49 -13.92 -3.20 6.30
N TYR A 50 -13.39 -1.99 6.39
CA TYR A 50 -13.34 -1.20 7.62
C TYR A 50 -14.49 -0.17 7.69
N GLY A 51 -15.49 -0.27 6.80
CA GLY A 51 -16.60 0.67 6.74
C GLY A 51 -16.24 2.01 6.09
N GLU A 52 -15.11 2.09 5.40
CA GLU A 52 -14.64 3.33 4.76
C GLU A 52 -15.10 3.42 3.29
N SER A 53 -15.52 4.62 2.89
CA SER A 53 -15.71 5.05 1.50
C SER A 53 -14.86 6.30 1.21
N VAL A 54 -14.79 6.71 -0.06
CA VAL A 54 -14.13 7.97 -0.43
C VAL A 54 -14.77 9.15 0.30
N ASP A 55 -16.10 9.24 0.25
CA ASP A 55 -16.86 10.32 0.87
C ASP A 55 -16.66 10.33 2.39
N SER A 56 -16.77 9.17 3.06
CA SER A 56 -16.61 9.10 4.51
C SER A 56 -15.21 9.49 4.95
N VAL A 57 -14.18 9.16 4.16
CA VAL A 57 -12.80 9.52 4.46
C VAL A 57 -12.56 11.01 4.25
N ILE A 58 -13.12 11.62 3.19
CA ILE A 58 -13.05 13.07 2.98
C ILE A 58 -13.76 13.82 4.10
N GLU A 59 -14.97 13.39 4.49
CA GLU A 59 -15.70 13.96 5.64
C GLU A 59 -14.87 13.86 6.93
N GLN A 60 -14.24 12.71 7.18
CA GLN A 60 -13.39 12.51 8.34
C GLN A 60 -12.13 13.40 8.31
N ILE A 61 -11.51 13.59 7.15
CA ILE A 61 -10.37 14.51 7.00
C ILE A 61 -10.81 15.96 7.29
N ASN A 62 -11.97 16.38 6.79
CA ASN A 62 -12.50 17.71 7.06
C ASN A 62 -12.75 17.92 8.57
N ALA A 63 -13.36 16.94 9.23
CA ALA A 63 -13.60 16.98 10.67
C ALA A 63 -12.29 17.04 11.48
N PHE A 64 -11.27 16.27 11.09
CA PHE A 64 -9.95 16.37 11.74
C PHE A 64 -9.30 17.72 11.47
N SER A 65 -9.48 18.30 10.28
CA SER A 65 -8.87 19.58 9.90
C SER A 65 -9.35 20.76 10.74
N GLU A 66 -10.58 20.71 11.29
CA GLU A 66 -11.13 21.75 12.16
C GLU A 66 -10.26 22.02 13.39
N THR A 67 -9.66 20.98 13.98
CA THR A 67 -8.81 21.10 15.17
C THR A 67 -7.33 21.27 14.84
N LEU A 68 -6.90 20.80 13.66
CA LEU A 68 -5.49 20.76 13.29
C LEU A 68 -5.02 22.07 12.63
N THR A 69 -5.86 22.74 11.85
CA THR A 69 -5.43 23.86 10.98
C THR A 69 -4.81 25.05 11.73
N SER A 70 -5.16 25.27 12.99
CA SER A 70 -4.60 26.31 13.86
C SER A 70 -3.27 25.93 14.53
N LEU A 71 -2.87 24.67 14.47
CA LEU A 71 -1.66 24.16 15.12
C LEU A 71 -0.43 24.28 14.23
N THR A 72 0.76 24.24 14.84
CA THR A 72 1.99 23.98 14.08
C THR A 72 1.97 22.55 13.54
N PRO A 73 2.72 22.23 12.46
CA PRO A 73 2.75 20.86 11.91
C PRO A 73 3.11 19.79 12.95
N GLU A 74 4.09 20.06 13.82
CA GLU A 74 4.50 19.15 14.90
C GLU A 74 3.37 18.93 15.93
N GLN A 75 2.73 20.02 16.37
CA GLN A 75 1.59 19.94 17.30
C GLN A 75 0.42 19.19 16.67
N ALA A 76 0.13 19.44 15.40
CA ALA A 76 -0.91 18.75 14.65
C ALA A 76 -0.64 17.25 14.56
N ARG A 77 0.61 16.83 14.29
CA ARG A 77 0.98 15.41 14.22
C ARG A 77 0.76 14.70 15.56
N ILE A 78 1.07 15.36 16.67
CA ILE A 78 0.83 14.84 18.02
C ILE A 78 -0.67 14.77 18.32
N GLU A 79 -1.42 15.84 18.04
CA GLU A 79 -2.86 15.91 18.30
C GLU A 79 -3.64 14.89 17.45
N LEU A 80 -3.23 14.69 16.20
CA LEU A 80 -3.81 13.71 15.26
C LEU A 80 -3.79 12.27 15.83
N GLN A 81 -2.87 11.93 16.74
CA GLN A 81 -2.84 10.61 17.35
C GLN A 81 -4.05 10.33 18.26
N ARG A 82 -4.77 11.36 18.68
CA ARG A 82 -6.04 11.24 19.42
C ARG A 82 -7.22 10.90 18.50
N CYS A 83 -7.08 11.10 17.20
CA CYS A 83 -8.10 10.73 16.22
C CYS A 83 -8.13 9.20 16.02
N PRO A 84 -9.31 8.63 15.66
CA PRO A 84 -9.44 7.21 15.34
C PRO A 84 -8.45 6.74 14.27
N ALA A 85 -7.98 5.50 14.40
CA ALA A 85 -7.18 4.86 13.36
C ALA A 85 -8.03 4.64 12.09
N GLY A 86 -7.46 4.93 10.92
CA GLY A 86 -8.14 4.79 9.64
C GLY A 86 -7.40 5.49 8.50
N ALA A 87 -7.97 5.39 7.30
CA ALA A 87 -7.44 5.96 6.07
C ALA A 87 -7.23 7.48 6.18
N ALA A 88 -8.20 8.21 6.76
CA ALA A 88 -8.10 9.66 6.96
C ALA A 88 -6.88 10.04 7.81
N ARG A 89 -6.72 9.38 8.98
CA ARG A 89 -5.58 9.63 9.86
C ARG A 89 -4.25 9.33 9.16
N ASN A 90 -4.18 8.23 8.41
CA ASN A 90 -2.98 7.88 7.63
C ASN A 90 -2.61 8.96 6.63
N ALA A 91 -3.56 9.44 5.82
CA ALA A 91 -3.28 10.44 4.79
C ALA A 91 -2.74 11.76 5.38
N ILE A 92 -3.35 12.24 6.47
CA ILE A 92 -2.88 13.46 7.16
C ILE A 92 -1.51 13.21 7.81
N ASP A 93 -1.32 12.08 8.50
CA ASP A 93 -0.05 11.76 9.18
C ASP A 93 1.12 11.70 8.18
N CYS A 94 0.94 11.03 7.04
CA CYS A 94 1.94 11.02 5.96
C CYS A 94 2.25 12.42 5.43
N ALA A 95 1.23 13.26 5.24
CA ALA A 95 1.42 14.63 4.76
C ALA A 95 2.16 15.49 5.79
N LEU A 96 1.85 15.36 7.08
CA LEU A 96 2.53 16.08 8.18
C LEU A 96 3.99 15.66 8.31
N TRP A 97 4.29 14.36 8.25
CA TRP A 97 5.67 13.88 8.25
C TRP A 97 6.49 14.44 7.09
N SER A 98 5.92 14.45 5.88
CA SER A 98 6.57 15.03 4.70
C SER A 98 6.80 16.54 4.85
N LEU A 99 5.80 17.26 5.38
CA LEU A 99 5.89 18.69 5.66
C LEU A 99 6.98 19.02 6.69
N GLU A 100 7.03 18.29 7.80
CA GLU A 100 8.04 18.48 8.84
C GLU A 100 9.46 18.22 8.32
N SER A 101 9.65 17.25 7.41
CA SER A 101 10.93 17.02 6.74
C SER A 101 11.32 18.19 5.85
N MET A 102 10.38 18.71 5.06
CA MET A 102 10.62 19.86 4.16
C MET A 102 10.99 21.12 4.94
N LEU A 103 10.30 21.40 6.05
CA LEU A 103 10.61 22.54 6.93
C LEU A 103 12.01 22.46 7.56
N LYS A 104 12.60 21.26 7.62
CA LYS A 104 13.99 21.03 8.06
C LYS A 104 15.00 21.00 6.91
N GLY A 105 14.58 21.38 5.70
CA GLY A 105 15.44 21.34 4.51
C GLY A 105 15.78 19.92 4.04
N SER A 106 14.90 18.95 4.28
CA SER A 106 15.10 17.54 3.93
C SER A 106 13.84 16.92 3.29
N HIS A 107 13.89 15.61 3.05
CA HIS A 107 12.76 14.82 2.54
C HIS A 107 12.53 13.61 3.44
N PHE A 108 11.26 13.32 3.73
CA PHE A 108 10.89 12.14 4.48
C PHE A 108 11.46 10.88 3.80
N PRO A 109 12.07 9.94 4.54
CA PRO A 109 12.03 9.80 6.00
C PRO A 109 13.11 10.60 6.78
N ALA A 110 14.06 11.23 6.10
CA ALA A 110 15.06 12.06 6.76
C ALA A 110 14.44 13.40 7.23
N PRO A 111 14.94 14.00 8.32
CA PRO A 111 15.99 13.52 9.21
C PRO A 111 15.49 12.58 10.32
N PHE A 112 14.23 12.17 10.30
CA PHE A 112 13.57 11.51 11.44
C PHE A 112 13.88 10.03 11.55
N PHE A 113 14.05 9.33 10.43
CA PHE A 113 14.31 7.91 10.42
C PHE A 113 15.48 7.58 9.51
N THR A 114 16.36 6.71 10.00
CA THR A 114 17.38 6.06 9.18
C THR A 114 16.76 4.87 8.49
N VAL A 115 16.73 4.90 7.15
CA VAL A 115 16.27 3.77 6.32
C VAL A 115 17.44 3.14 5.58
N LYS A 116 17.30 1.86 5.25
CA LYS A 116 18.26 1.20 4.36
C LYS A 116 18.21 1.85 2.98
N PRO A 117 19.34 1.94 2.26
CA PRO A 117 19.37 2.52 0.91
C PRO A 117 18.56 1.69 -0.10
N SER A 118 18.30 0.41 0.19
CA SER A 118 17.45 -0.46 -0.60
C SER A 118 16.53 -1.31 0.28
N ILE A 119 15.30 -1.53 -0.20
CA ILE A 119 14.28 -2.37 0.42
C ILE A 119 13.80 -3.37 -0.63
N GLU A 120 13.98 -4.66 -0.38
CA GLU A 120 13.44 -5.73 -1.22
C GLU A 120 11.91 -5.74 -1.08
N THR A 121 11.18 -5.70 -2.21
CA THR A 121 9.72 -5.75 -2.24
C THR A 121 9.23 -6.98 -2.99
N ALA A 122 8.01 -7.43 -2.68
CA ALA A 122 7.42 -8.61 -3.29
C ALA A 122 6.48 -8.24 -4.45
N MET A 123 6.69 -8.83 -5.63
CA MET A 123 5.73 -8.74 -6.74
C MET A 123 4.55 -9.67 -6.50
N THR A 124 3.33 -9.16 -6.65
CA THR A 124 2.12 -9.93 -6.32
C THR A 124 1.56 -10.66 -7.52
N VAL A 125 1.62 -12.00 -7.52
CA VAL A 125 0.92 -12.84 -8.50
C VAL A 125 -0.55 -12.94 -8.08
N SER A 126 -1.43 -12.47 -8.95
CA SER A 126 -2.88 -12.41 -8.72
C SER A 126 -3.53 -13.77 -8.87
N VAL A 127 -4.71 -13.96 -8.27
CA VAL A 127 -5.45 -15.22 -8.43
C VAL A 127 -5.95 -15.34 -9.87
N ALA A 128 -5.62 -16.43 -10.54
CA ALA A 128 -6.10 -16.80 -11.88
C ALA A 128 -6.05 -18.33 -12.06
N ASP A 129 -6.24 -18.80 -13.29
CA ASP A 129 -5.91 -20.17 -13.65
C ASP A 129 -4.39 -20.43 -13.57
N VAL A 130 -3.99 -21.71 -13.49
CA VAL A 130 -2.60 -22.14 -13.27
C VAL A 130 -1.63 -21.54 -14.29
N ARG A 131 -2.01 -21.55 -15.57
CA ARG A 131 -1.12 -21.14 -16.64
C ARG A 131 -0.89 -19.64 -16.56
N THR A 132 -1.95 -18.86 -16.40
CA THR A 132 -1.87 -17.40 -16.24
C THR A 132 -1.01 -17.00 -15.03
N MET A 133 -1.17 -17.69 -13.90
CA MET A 133 -0.35 -17.42 -12.71
C MET A 133 1.13 -17.77 -12.92
N ALA A 134 1.42 -18.89 -13.59
CA ALA A 134 2.79 -19.32 -13.88
C ALA A 134 3.49 -18.35 -14.87
N ASP A 135 2.78 -17.92 -15.90
CA ASP A 135 3.31 -16.96 -16.88
C ASP A 135 3.54 -15.59 -16.24
N GLN A 136 2.63 -15.11 -15.38
CA GLN A 136 2.83 -13.86 -14.61
C GLN A 136 4.03 -13.97 -13.64
N ALA A 137 4.21 -15.10 -12.98
CA ALA A 137 5.35 -15.32 -12.11
C ALA A 137 6.68 -15.31 -12.88
N SER A 138 6.73 -15.96 -14.05
CA SER A 138 7.90 -15.90 -14.94
C SER A 138 8.18 -14.48 -15.42
N GLU A 139 7.16 -13.75 -15.86
CA GLU A 139 7.27 -12.34 -16.29
C GLU A 139 7.92 -11.48 -15.19
N TYR A 140 7.49 -11.65 -13.93
CA TYR A 140 8.09 -10.90 -12.81
C TYR A 140 9.55 -11.28 -12.54
N VAL A 141 9.90 -12.56 -12.62
CA VAL A 141 11.31 -12.98 -12.46
C VAL A 141 12.18 -12.43 -13.59
N GLU A 142 11.70 -12.47 -14.84
CA GLU A 142 12.37 -11.88 -15.99
C GLU A 142 12.57 -10.36 -15.84
N GLN A 143 11.64 -9.69 -15.14
CA GLN A 143 11.75 -8.27 -14.75
C GLN A 143 12.68 -8.02 -13.54
N GLY A 144 13.31 -9.05 -13.00
CA GLY A 144 14.26 -8.96 -11.89
C GLY A 144 13.66 -9.13 -10.50
N ALA A 145 12.41 -9.58 -10.37
CA ALA A 145 11.80 -9.83 -9.07
C ALA A 145 12.47 -11.01 -8.36
N THR A 146 13.05 -10.76 -7.19
CA THR A 146 13.65 -11.77 -6.30
C THR A 146 12.65 -12.32 -5.27
N LEU A 147 11.52 -11.64 -5.08
CA LEU A 147 10.50 -11.98 -4.11
C LEU A 147 9.11 -11.90 -4.75
N LEU A 148 8.34 -13.00 -4.68
CA LEU A 148 6.99 -13.08 -5.21
C LEU A 148 5.98 -13.37 -4.09
N LYS A 149 4.83 -12.73 -4.13
CA LYS A 149 3.68 -12.99 -3.25
C LYS A 149 2.56 -13.57 -4.11
N VAL A 150 2.28 -14.86 -3.96
CA VAL A 150 1.26 -15.56 -4.74
C VAL A 150 -0.04 -15.61 -3.96
N LYS A 151 -1.11 -15.06 -4.54
CA LYS A 151 -2.46 -15.14 -4.00
C LYS A 151 -3.09 -16.47 -4.41
N LEU A 152 -3.65 -17.21 -3.45
CA LEU A 152 -4.36 -18.47 -3.71
C LEU A 152 -5.83 -18.39 -3.32
N ASP A 153 -6.65 -19.17 -4.02
CA ASP A 153 -8.03 -19.52 -3.68
C ASP A 153 -8.07 -20.86 -2.91
N GLY A 154 -9.20 -21.15 -2.27
CA GLY A 154 -9.35 -22.32 -1.39
C GLY A 154 -9.27 -23.68 -2.10
N ASP A 155 -9.48 -23.71 -3.41
CA ASP A 155 -9.89 -24.96 -4.08
C ASP A 155 -8.78 -25.78 -4.73
N SER A 156 -7.54 -25.29 -4.89
CA SER A 156 -6.52 -26.11 -5.59
C SER A 156 -5.05 -25.74 -5.29
N VAL A 157 -4.73 -25.28 -4.09
CA VAL A 157 -3.39 -24.80 -3.69
C VAL A 157 -2.25 -25.74 -4.11
N LEU A 158 -2.34 -27.01 -3.75
CA LEU A 158 -1.27 -27.99 -4.01
C LEU A 158 -1.20 -28.41 -5.48
N GLU A 159 -2.33 -28.40 -6.17
CA GLU A 159 -2.40 -28.84 -7.57
C GLU A 159 -1.87 -27.77 -8.52
N LYS A 160 -2.20 -26.49 -8.27
CA LYS A 160 -1.70 -25.34 -9.04
C LYS A 160 -0.18 -25.17 -8.90
N ILE A 161 0.36 -25.43 -7.70
CA ILE A 161 1.80 -25.36 -7.41
C ILE A 161 2.56 -26.56 -8.00
N ARG A 162 2.02 -27.78 -7.92
CA ARG A 162 2.70 -29.01 -8.39
C ARG A 162 2.76 -29.16 -9.91
N ARG A 163 1.81 -28.61 -10.67
CA ARG A 163 1.68 -28.87 -12.12
C ARG A 163 2.52 -27.97 -13.04
N SER A 164 3.11 -26.88 -12.54
CA SER A 164 3.97 -26.04 -13.38
C SER A 164 5.45 -26.27 -13.05
N GLU A 165 6.18 -26.83 -14.02
CA GLU A 165 7.63 -27.08 -13.95
C GLU A 165 8.43 -25.79 -13.72
N LYS A 166 7.88 -24.64 -14.13
CA LYS A 166 8.46 -23.30 -13.90
C LYS A 166 8.55 -22.93 -12.42
N TRP A 167 7.68 -23.45 -11.55
CA TRP A 167 7.74 -23.16 -10.10
C TRP A 167 8.84 -23.94 -9.37
N ARG A 168 9.42 -24.97 -9.99
CA ARG A 168 10.39 -25.88 -9.36
C ARG A 168 11.71 -25.18 -8.98
N LEU A 169 11.96 -23.99 -9.55
CA LEU A 169 13.12 -23.13 -9.24
C LEU A 169 12.84 -22.11 -8.12
N MET A 170 11.64 -22.09 -7.54
CA MET A 170 11.27 -21.16 -6.48
C MET A 170 11.26 -21.85 -5.11
N ARG A 171 12.10 -21.40 -4.18
CA ARG A 171 12.08 -21.88 -2.80
C ARG A 171 10.97 -21.17 -2.02
N ILE A 172 10.14 -21.94 -1.34
CA ILE A 172 9.14 -21.41 -0.39
C ILE A 172 9.92 -20.87 0.81
N SER A 173 9.87 -19.56 1.05
CA SER A 173 10.58 -18.94 2.18
C SER A 173 9.76 -18.93 3.46
N SER A 174 8.43 -18.86 3.37
CA SER A 174 7.55 -18.93 4.54
C SER A 174 6.08 -19.17 4.18
N LEU A 175 5.39 -19.94 5.02
CA LEU A 175 3.93 -20.04 5.03
C LEU A 175 3.37 -19.01 6.03
N MET A 176 2.47 -18.15 5.58
CA MET A 176 1.61 -17.38 6.50
C MET A 176 0.13 -17.63 6.16
N PRO A 177 -0.55 -18.52 6.90
CA PRO A 177 -2.00 -18.64 6.76
C PRO A 177 -2.66 -17.35 7.26
N THR A 178 -3.19 -16.55 6.34
CA THR A 178 -4.09 -15.45 6.71
C THR A 178 -5.52 -15.97 6.77
N LYS A 179 -6.25 -15.67 7.86
CA LYS A 179 -7.59 -16.21 8.19
C LYS A 179 -8.66 -16.09 7.08
N HIS A 180 -8.43 -15.38 5.96
CA HIS A 180 -9.47 -14.97 5.00
C HIS A 180 -9.01 -15.03 3.52
N GLY A 181 -8.26 -16.07 3.16
CA GLY A 181 -7.72 -16.29 1.81
C GLY A 181 -6.22 -16.53 1.91
N GLN A 182 -5.74 -17.66 1.42
CA GLN A 182 -4.36 -18.08 1.65
C GLN A 182 -3.43 -17.23 0.78
N THR A 183 -2.57 -16.42 1.41
CA THR A 183 -1.51 -15.67 0.71
C THR A 183 -0.19 -16.35 1.00
N TRP A 184 0.57 -16.69 -0.04
CA TRP A 184 1.84 -17.39 0.08
C TRP A 184 2.96 -16.49 -0.39
N ILE A 185 4.09 -16.45 0.33
CA ILE A 185 5.27 -15.67 -0.05
C ILE A 185 6.37 -16.62 -0.48
N TRP A 186 6.90 -16.37 -1.66
CA TRP A 186 7.92 -17.15 -2.36
C TRP A 186 9.17 -16.29 -2.52
N LYS A 187 10.33 -16.80 -2.10
CA LYS A 187 11.61 -16.13 -2.33
C LYS A 187 12.36 -16.87 -3.43
N HIS A 188 12.58 -16.19 -4.54
CA HIS A 188 13.47 -16.72 -5.56
C HIS A 188 14.91 -16.54 -5.06
N SER A 189 15.59 -17.66 -4.82
CA SER A 189 17.04 -17.65 -4.63
C SER A 189 17.60 -17.94 -6.01
N LEU A 190 18.35 -16.99 -6.60
CA LEU A 190 19.20 -17.37 -7.74
C LEU A 190 20.14 -18.50 -7.27
N PRO A 191 20.47 -19.47 -8.13
CA PRO A 191 21.53 -20.42 -7.81
C PRO A 191 22.80 -19.61 -7.54
N THR A 192 23.41 -19.82 -6.38
CA THR A 192 24.77 -19.35 -6.08
C THR A 192 25.78 -19.99 -7.01
#